data_AF-A0A2D6YN83-F1
#
_entry.id   AF-A0A2D6YN83-F1
#
_cell.length_a   1.000
_cell.length_b   1.000
_cell.length_c   1.000
_cell.angle_alpha   90.00
_cell.angle_beta   90.00
_cell.angle_gamma   90.00
#
_symmetry.space_group_name_H-M   'P 1'
#
loop_
_entity.id
_entity.type
_entity.pdbx_description
1 polymer ?
#
loop_
_entity_poly.entity_id
_entity_poly.type
_entity_poly.pdbx_seq_one_letter_code
_entity_poly.pdbx_strand_id
1 'polypeptide(L)'
;MPIVLESGLEELTSVTEHIQKVGAKPSTRRIQVEKIPADEWLSQKLQVPQETSCYWIERVRFADDVPAAYCIDVTPKISYQKD
;
A
#
# COMPACT_ATOMS: atom_id res chain seq x y z
N MET A 1 1.09 5.91 -23.48
CA MET A 1 2.18 6.26 -22.54
C MET A 1 1.77 5.74 -21.18
N PRO A 2 2.68 5.13 -20.38
CA PRO A 2 2.33 4.79 -19.00
C PRO A 2 2.03 6.09 -18.23
N ILE A 3 0.98 6.09 -17.42
CA ILE A 3 0.69 7.19 -16.51
C ILE A 3 1.76 7.12 -15.42
N VAL A 4 2.74 8.02 -15.49
CA VAL A 4 3.77 8.16 -14.46
C VAL A 4 3.20 9.08 -13.39
N LEU A 5 3.11 8.58 -12.15
CA LEU A 5 2.71 9.36 -10.99
C LEU A 5 3.88 10.29 -10.59
N GLU A 6 4.08 11.39 -11.32
CA GLU A 6 5.28 12.24 -11.19
C GLU A 6 5.41 12.94 -9.80
N SER A 7 4.31 13.19 -9.08
CA SER A 7 4.31 13.96 -7.82
C SER A 7 3.61 13.28 -6.64
N GLY A 8 3.46 11.95 -6.66
CA GLY A 8 2.58 11.23 -5.73
C GLY A 8 3.10 11.01 -4.30
N LEU A 9 4.39 11.21 -4.05
CA LEU A 9 5.04 10.91 -2.76
C LEU A 9 5.31 12.16 -1.90
N GLU A 10 5.07 13.36 -2.46
CA GLU A 10 5.31 14.64 -1.79
C GLU A 10 4.12 15.07 -0.92
N GLU A 11 2.91 14.62 -1.29
CA GLU A 11 1.69 14.82 -0.51
C GLU A 11 1.25 13.50 0.14
N LEU A 12 0.88 13.55 1.42
CA LEU A 12 0.29 12.41 2.13
C LEU A 12 -1.15 12.17 1.66
N THR A 13 -1.29 11.65 0.45
CA THR A 13 -2.56 11.27 -0.17
C THR A 13 -2.52 9.83 -0.63
N SER A 14 -3.67 9.18 -0.66
CA SER A 14 -3.78 7.80 -1.10
C SER A 14 -3.53 7.68 -2.60
N VAL A 15 -3.01 6.52 -3.04
CA VAL A 15 -2.89 6.20 -4.48
C VAL A 15 -4.24 6.31 -5.21
N THR A 16 -5.35 6.05 -4.52
CA THR A 16 -6.71 6.26 -5.06
C THR A 16 -6.95 7.73 -5.42
N GLU A 17 -6.68 8.63 -4.48
CA GLU A 17 -6.88 10.08 -4.67
C GLU A 17 -5.97 10.60 -5.78
N HIS A 18 -4.73 10.13 -5.86
CA HIS A 18 -3.83 10.55 -6.93
C HIS A 18 -4.36 10.13 -8.32
N ILE A 19 -4.83 8.88 -8.47
CA ILE A 19 -5.44 8.41 -9.73
C ILE A 19 -6.67 9.25 -10.09
N GLN A 20 -7.49 9.61 -9.09
CA GLN A 20 -8.67 10.47 -9.30
C GLN A 20 -8.28 11.91 -9.68
N LYS A 21 -7.24 12.49 -9.05
CA LYS A 21 -6.75 13.86 -9.34
C LYS A 21 -6.33 14.03 -10.80
N VAL A 22 -5.81 12.97 -11.43
CA VAL A 22 -5.43 12.98 -12.86
C VAL A 22 -6.59 12.62 -13.81
N GLY A 23 -7.81 12.47 -13.28
CA GLY A 23 -9.03 12.22 -14.06
C GLY A 23 -9.28 10.76 -14.44
N ALA A 24 -8.48 9.81 -13.94
CA ALA A 24 -8.60 8.40 -14.26
C ALA A 24 -9.46 7.64 -13.23
N LYS A 25 -10.04 6.50 -13.64
CA LYS A 25 -10.80 5.61 -12.76
C LYS A 25 -9.87 4.65 -12.01
N PRO A 26 -9.85 4.67 -10.66
CA PRO A 26 -9.03 3.76 -9.88
C PRO A 26 -9.64 2.35 -9.84
N SER A 27 -8.80 1.34 -10.00
CA SER A 27 -9.15 -0.03 -9.62
C SER A 27 -7.97 -0.78 -9.00
N THR A 28 -8.23 -1.96 -8.43
CA THR A 28 -7.20 -2.83 -7.85
C THR A 28 -7.34 -4.24 -8.40
N ARG A 29 -6.21 -4.85 -8.77
CA ARG A 29 -6.16 -6.27 -9.15
C ARG A 29 -4.92 -6.90 -8.49
N ARG A 30 -4.86 -8.23 -8.48
CA ARG A 30 -3.76 -9.02 -7.88
C ARG A 30 -3.52 -8.63 -6.41
N ILE A 31 -4.52 -8.83 -5.57
CA ILE A 31 -4.39 -8.61 -4.12
C ILE A 31 -3.91 -9.91 -3.48
N GLN A 32 -2.81 -9.83 -2.74
CA GLN A 32 -2.29 -10.90 -1.89
C GLN A 32 -2.12 -10.35 -0.48
N VAL A 33 -2.57 -11.13 0.50
CA VAL A 33 -2.48 -10.75 1.92
C VAL A 33 -1.88 -11.91 2.68
N GLU A 34 -0.76 -11.67 3.34
CA GLU A 34 -0.05 -12.65 4.13
C GLU A 34 0.14 -12.17 5.56
N LYS A 35 0.31 -13.11 6.49
CA LYS A 35 0.74 -12.81 7.85
C LYS A 35 2.21 -13.15 7.96
N ILE A 36 3.02 -12.18 8.34
CA ILE A 36 4.45 -12.33 8.54
C ILE A 36 4.84 -11.90 9.96
N PRO A 37 5.87 -12.49 10.58
CA PRO A 37 6.46 -11.91 11.78
C PRO A 37 7.26 -10.65 11.43
N ALA A 38 7.24 -9.64 12.30
CA ALA A 38 8.13 -8.49 12.18
C ALA A 38 9.58 -8.94 12.42
N ASP A 39 10.38 -8.90 11.36
CA ASP A 39 11.83 -9.07 11.46
C ASP A 39 12.49 -7.85 12.15
N GLU A 40 13.82 -7.88 12.29
CA GLU A 40 14.55 -6.78 12.92
C GLU A 40 14.27 -5.43 12.23
N TRP A 41 14.20 -5.41 10.90
CA TRP A 41 13.99 -4.19 10.13
C TRP A 41 12.56 -3.65 10.28
N LEU A 42 11.55 -4.50 10.14
CA LEU A 42 10.14 -4.16 10.32
C LEU A 42 9.84 -3.74 11.75
N SER A 43 10.43 -4.42 12.74
CA SER A 43 10.30 -4.10 14.16
C SER A 43 10.74 -2.66 14.44
N GLN A 44 11.91 -2.26 13.91
CA GLN A 44 12.42 -0.90 14.06
C GLN A 44 11.55 0.13 13.32
N LYS A 45 11.12 -0.18 12.09
CA LYS A 45 10.32 0.76 11.26
C LYS A 45 8.92 0.98 11.80
N LEU A 46 8.26 -0.07 12.27
CA LEU A 46 6.90 -0.05 12.78
C LEU A 46 6.83 0.24 14.28
N GLN A 47 7.98 0.32 14.96
CA GLN A 47 8.08 0.52 16.41
C GLN A 47 7.29 -0.52 17.22
N VAL A 48 7.44 -1.79 16.84
CA VAL A 48 6.83 -2.95 17.51
C VAL A 48 7.91 -3.96 17.89
N PRO A 49 7.69 -4.85 18.88
CA PRO A 49 8.63 -5.94 19.17
C PRO A 49 8.89 -6.83 17.94
N GLN A 50 10.10 -7.41 17.83
CA GLN A 50 10.36 -8.49 16.87
C GLN A 50 9.36 -9.63 17.08
N GLU A 51 9.06 -10.38 16.03
CA GLU A 51 8.04 -11.44 15.98
C GLU A 51 6.59 -10.95 16.15
N THR A 52 6.34 -9.64 16.25
CA THR A 52 4.97 -9.09 16.19
C THR A 52 4.32 -9.50 14.87
N SER A 53 3.14 -10.11 14.93
CA SER A 53 2.40 -10.48 13.73
C SER A 53 1.97 -9.24 12.94
N CYS A 54 2.37 -9.16 11.68
CA CYS A 54 2.03 -8.13 10.73
C CYS A 54 1.23 -8.70 9.56
N TYR A 55 0.43 -7.85 8.93
CA TYR A 55 -0.11 -8.09 7.59
C TYR A 55 0.83 -7.53 6.55
N TRP A 56 1.18 -8.34 5.55
CA TRP A 56 1.81 -7.93 4.30
C TRP A 56 0.73 -7.91 3.22
N ILE A 57 0.45 -6.74 2.66
CA ILE A 57 -0.60 -6.54 1.66
C ILE A 57 0.07 -6.10 0.37
N GLU A 58 0.03 -6.97 -0.63
CA GLU A 58 0.56 -6.72 -1.96
C GLU A 58 -0.60 -6.51 -2.94
N ARG A 59 -0.53 -5.45 -3.75
CA ARG A 59 -1.61 -5.11 -4.69
C ARG A 59 -1.13 -4.29 -5.87
N VAL A 60 -1.76 -4.46 -7.03
CA VAL A 60 -1.56 -3.61 -8.20
C VAL A 60 -2.75 -2.64 -8.33
N ARG A 61 -2.45 -1.34 -8.33
CA ARG A 61 -3.39 -0.24 -8.57
C ARG A 61 -3.38 0.13 -10.06
N PHE A 62 -4.57 0.38 -10.61
CA PHE A 62 -4.78 0.70 -12.01
C PHE A 62 -5.47 2.04 -12.16
N ALA A 63 -5.11 2.76 -13.22
CA ALA A 63 -5.75 3.98 -13.71
C ALA A 63 -6.29 3.68 -15.11
N ASP A 64 -7.62 3.67 -15.29
CA ASP A 64 -8.28 3.31 -16.55
C ASP A 64 -7.78 1.97 -17.15
N ASP A 65 -7.72 0.95 -16.29
CA ASP A 65 -7.26 -0.40 -16.62
C ASP A 65 -5.79 -0.54 -17.06
N VAL A 66 -5.00 0.54 -16.96
CA VAL A 66 -3.55 0.52 -17.09
C VAL A 66 -2.90 0.40 -15.69
N PRO A 67 -1.95 -0.53 -15.47
CA PRO A 67 -1.21 -0.59 -14.21
C PRO A 67 -0.51 0.74 -13.91
N ALA A 68 -0.77 1.29 -12.73
CA ALA A 68 -0.28 2.61 -12.31
C ALA A 68 0.68 2.51 -11.12
N ALA A 69 0.42 1.60 -10.17
CA ALA A 69 1.32 1.39 -9.03
C ALA A 69 1.29 -0.06 -8.55
N TYR A 70 2.43 -0.54 -8.09
CA TYR A 70 2.56 -1.76 -7.31
C TYR A 70 2.81 -1.35 -5.86
N CYS A 71 1.93 -1.78 -4.95
CA CYS A 71 1.94 -1.39 -3.55
C CYS A 71 2.25 -2.61 -2.68
N ILE A 72 3.16 -2.42 -1.72
CA ILE A 72 3.37 -3.30 -0.59
C ILE A 72 3.09 -2.47 0.65
N ASP A 73 2.03 -2.80 1.37
CA ASP A 73 1.64 -2.16 2.61
C ASP A 73 1.87 -3.16 3.76
N VAL A 74 2.66 -2.79 4.77
CA VAL A 74 2.89 -3.62 5.97
C VAL A 74 2.32 -2.94 7.21
N THR A 75 1.47 -3.64 7.94
CA THR A 75 0.82 -3.10 9.16
C THR A 75 0.82 -4.11 10.29
N PRO A 76 1.08 -3.71 11.55
CA PRO A 76 0.89 -4.60 12.69
C PRO A 76 -0.55 -5.13 12.77
N LYS A 77 -0.74 -6.37 13.24
CA LYS A 77 -2.08 -6.93 13.44
C LYS A 77 -2.88 -6.14 14.49
N ILE A 78 -2.19 -5.53 15.45
CA ILE A 78 -2.80 -4.79 16.57
C ILE A 78 -3.45 -3.46 16.14
N SER A 79 -3.02 -2.88 15.01
CA SER A 79 -3.51 -1.58 14.52
C SER A 79 -4.81 -1.65 13.71
N TYR A 80 -5.35 -2.84 13.46
CA TYR A 80 -6.69 -2.97 12.86
C TYR A 80 -7.77 -2.78 13.94
N GLN A 81 -8.12 -1.53 14.24
CA GLN A 81 -9.41 -1.17 14.82
C GLN A 81 -10.28 -0.62 13.71
N LYS A 82 -11.39 -1.33 13.43
CA LYS A 82 -12.45 -0.82 12.59
C LYS A 82 -13.37 -0.01 13.51
N ASP A 83 -13.26 1.32 13.44
CA ASP A 83 -14.37 2.19 13.81
C ASP A 83 -15.51 2.04 12.79
#